data_AF-A0A285ZTN3-F1
#
_entry.id   AF-A0A285ZTN3-F1
#
_cell.length_a   1.000
_cell.length_b   1.000
_cell.length_c   1.000
_cell.angle_alpha   90.00
_cell.angle_beta   90.00
_cell.angle_gamma   90.00
#
_symmetry.space_group_name_H-M   'P 1'
#
loop_
_entity.id
_entity.type
_entity.pdbx_description
1 polymer ?
#
loop_
_entity_poly.entity_id
_entity_poly.type
_entity_poly.pdbx_seq_one_letter_code
_entity_poly.pdbx_strand_id
1 'polypeptide(L)'
;MTLQEKLNAIREPRIPDIEVGSSETIAEFWDAFVAPKLIPVEYVRAWWDLLKRYVEEPNALFAIRTFGNGRDWDRDLRRGFYNIVTNDTYRFFYTDNFFTAYFFKMAYDRYVPSYEDFKETMISRNFPARFGRSQRSERDKAAISLAGKDPYIANAGYKISHIMNAGTDIWDGERLAKISDICEDYFPRDEYEDWTLHEDPSGSFYARDIEVDEYGKELLKAHFLRLTCPMNFILTPKRNLQQLRVHVRLNDIGESEQLQKYAMKKYHEIYGSMYEEFLSKIAMKPGFDINEVDPTGDFEVGIQYGARHALAPRPAQTAATRNSTQAQRARTRVRASQSELDFRDWMVDENGIKPKVAGCYISALHRILEDAGNMDFDDFAESISDVADNYRRGGDKEALGDVYHGSGRAVINQLCAFMLEN
;
A
#
# COMPACT_ATOMS: atom_id res chain seq x y z
N MET A 1 -10.40 -31.76 -7.83
CA MET A 1 -9.49 -30.74 -8.40
C MET A 1 -8.51 -30.34 -7.31
N THR A 2 -7.21 -30.51 -7.57
CA THR A 2 -6.13 -30.07 -6.66
C THR A 2 -5.90 -28.57 -6.78
N LEU A 3 -5.17 -27.99 -5.83
CA LEU A 3 -4.79 -26.59 -5.84
C LEU A 3 -3.91 -26.27 -7.05
N GLN A 4 -2.97 -27.15 -7.38
CA GLN A 4 -2.12 -26.99 -8.56
C GLN A 4 -2.93 -26.98 -9.86
N GLU A 5 -3.92 -27.86 -9.99
CA GLU A 5 -4.86 -27.86 -11.13
C GLU A 5 -5.62 -26.54 -11.19
N LYS A 6 -6.11 -26.03 -10.04
CA LYS A 6 -6.81 -24.75 -9.99
C LYS A 6 -5.91 -23.58 -10.37
N LEU A 7 -4.68 -23.52 -9.88
CA LEU A 7 -3.71 -22.47 -10.21
C LEU A 7 -3.34 -22.50 -11.70
N ASN A 8 -3.23 -23.70 -12.28
CA ASN A 8 -3.00 -23.89 -13.71
C ASN A 8 -4.22 -23.46 -14.55
N ALA A 9 -5.42 -23.54 -14.01
CA ALA A 9 -6.67 -23.12 -14.63
C ALA A 9 -7.21 -21.79 -14.05
N ILE A 10 -6.39 -20.96 -13.40
CA ILE A 10 -6.87 -19.81 -12.59
C ILE A 10 -7.67 -18.78 -13.37
N ARG A 11 -7.51 -18.73 -14.70
CA ARG A 11 -8.26 -17.85 -15.61
C ARG A 11 -9.70 -18.30 -15.82
N GLU A 12 -10.00 -19.56 -15.51
CA GLU A 12 -11.28 -20.19 -15.77
C GLU A 12 -12.04 -20.50 -14.46
N PRO A 13 -13.34 -20.18 -14.40
CA PRO A 13 -14.10 -19.40 -15.40
C PRO A 13 -13.64 -17.94 -15.45
N ARG A 14 -13.79 -17.28 -16.60
CA ARG A 14 -13.45 -15.86 -16.74
C ARG A 14 -14.37 -14.99 -15.87
N ILE A 15 -13.80 -13.99 -15.19
CA ILE A 15 -14.58 -12.94 -14.51
C ILE A 15 -15.28 -12.08 -15.58
N PRO A 16 -16.61 -11.85 -15.48
CA PRO A 16 -17.33 -10.98 -16.41
C PRO A 16 -16.68 -9.60 -16.51
N ASP A 17 -16.66 -9.00 -17.70
CA ASP A 17 -16.14 -7.64 -17.84
C ASP A 17 -16.99 -6.65 -17.03
N ILE A 18 -16.35 -5.59 -16.53
CA ILE A 18 -16.99 -4.54 -15.75
C ILE A 18 -18.19 -3.92 -16.49
N GLU A 19 -19.29 -3.77 -15.77
CA GLU A 19 -20.49 -3.11 -16.27
C GLU A 19 -20.36 -1.58 -16.25
N VAL A 20 -21.14 -0.90 -17.10
CA VAL A 20 -21.23 0.57 -17.09
C VAL A 20 -22.30 0.99 -16.09
N GLY A 21 -22.00 1.98 -15.25
CA GLY A 21 -22.95 2.51 -14.28
C GLY A 21 -22.49 3.79 -13.59
N SER A 22 -23.32 4.27 -12.68
CA SER A 22 -23.04 5.44 -11.86
C SER A 22 -23.78 5.36 -10.53
N SER A 23 -23.24 6.04 -9.51
CA SER A 23 -23.83 6.14 -8.19
C SER A 23 -23.49 7.50 -7.57
N GLU A 24 -24.43 8.12 -6.87
CA GLU A 24 -24.22 9.42 -6.25
C GLU A 24 -23.59 9.28 -4.86
N THR A 25 -23.95 8.25 -4.09
CA THR A 25 -23.42 8.01 -2.74
C THR A 25 -22.59 6.71 -2.63
N ILE A 26 -21.87 6.55 -1.52
CA ILE A 26 -21.16 5.29 -1.20
C ILE A 26 -22.13 4.12 -1.01
N ALA A 27 -23.27 4.34 -0.36
CA ALA A 27 -24.30 3.31 -0.19
C ALA A 27 -24.86 2.84 -1.53
N GLU A 28 -25.21 3.77 -2.42
CA GLU A 28 -25.67 3.45 -3.78
C GLU A 28 -24.60 2.68 -4.57
N PHE A 29 -23.34 3.11 -4.48
CA PHE A 29 -22.23 2.41 -5.14
C PHE A 29 -22.03 0.99 -4.58
N TRP A 30 -22.14 0.83 -3.26
CA TRP A 30 -22.07 -0.48 -2.63
C TRP A 30 -23.14 -1.41 -3.17
N ASP A 31 -24.41 -1.00 -3.12
CA ASP A 31 -25.54 -1.84 -3.51
C ASP A 31 -25.54 -2.15 -5.01
N ALA A 32 -25.20 -1.17 -5.84
CA ALA A 32 -25.21 -1.34 -7.30
C ALA A 32 -23.97 -2.09 -7.84
N PHE A 33 -22.79 -1.87 -7.25
CA PHE A 33 -21.53 -2.36 -7.81
C PHE A 33 -20.84 -3.42 -6.96
N VAL A 34 -20.69 -3.19 -5.64
CA VAL A 34 -19.85 -4.03 -4.78
C VAL A 34 -20.60 -5.26 -4.29
N ALA A 35 -21.77 -5.08 -3.68
CA ALA A 35 -22.57 -6.13 -3.08
C ALA A 35 -22.88 -7.30 -4.03
N PRO A 36 -23.25 -7.07 -5.30
CA PRO A 36 -23.53 -8.16 -6.25
C PRO A 36 -22.31 -9.02 -6.60
N LYS A 37 -21.09 -8.56 -6.29
CA LYS A 37 -19.83 -9.22 -6.61
C LYS A 37 -19.14 -9.81 -5.38
N LEU A 38 -19.78 -9.77 -4.22
CA LEU A 38 -19.26 -10.40 -3.01
C LEU A 38 -19.18 -11.91 -3.17
N ILE A 39 -18.16 -12.49 -2.55
CA ILE A 39 -17.98 -13.95 -2.49
C ILE A 39 -19.06 -14.51 -1.56
N PRO A 40 -19.72 -15.63 -1.90
CA PRO A 40 -20.74 -16.21 -1.02
C PRO A 40 -20.16 -16.59 0.35
N VAL A 41 -20.95 -16.37 1.40
CA VAL A 41 -20.53 -16.45 2.81
C VAL A 41 -19.89 -17.80 3.15
N GLU A 42 -20.42 -18.89 2.61
CA GLU A 42 -19.90 -20.24 2.86
C GLU A 42 -18.47 -20.44 2.36
N TYR A 43 -18.08 -19.80 1.25
CA TYR A 43 -16.71 -19.87 0.73
C TYR A 43 -15.77 -18.93 1.47
N VAL A 44 -16.25 -17.75 1.90
CA VAL A 44 -15.47 -16.86 2.78
C VAL A 44 -15.16 -17.55 4.11
N ARG A 45 -16.17 -18.21 4.71
CA ARG A 45 -15.99 -18.99 5.95
C ARG A 45 -15.00 -20.14 5.77
N ALA A 46 -15.13 -20.92 4.70
CA ALA A 46 -14.22 -22.03 4.44
C ALA A 46 -12.76 -21.55 4.21
N TRP A 47 -12.57 -20.42 3.52
CA TRP A 47 -11.26 -19.78 3.42
C TRP A 47 -10.74 -19.30 4.78
N TRP A 48 -11.59 -18.70 5.61
CA TRP A 48 -11.21 -18.27 6.95
C TRP A 48 -10.78 -19.45 7.82
N ASP A 49 -11.54 -20.54 7.84
CA ASP A 49 -11.22 -21.74 8.61
C ASP A 49 -9.90 -22.39 8.17
N LEU A 50 -9.60 -22.35 6.87
CA LEU A 50 -8.33 -22.82 6.32
C LEU A 50 -7.17 -21.91 6.74
N LEU A 51 -7.30 -20.60 6.53
CA LEU A 51 -6.22 -19.63 6.78
C LEU A 51 -5.92 -19.48 8.26
N LYS A 52 -6.94 -19.45 9.13
CA LYS A 52 -6.76 -19.38 10.58
C LYS A 52 -6.05 -20.63 11.14
N ARG A 53 -6.24 -21.79 10.52
CA ARG A 53 -5.50 -23.00 10.86
C ARG A 53 -4.06 -22.93 10.34
N TYR A 54 -3.87 -22.43 9.11
CA TYR A 54 -2.56 -22.38 8.48
C TYR A 54 -1.58 -21.43 9.16
N VAL A 55 -2.04 -20.29 9.69
CA VAL A 55 -1.16 -19.35 10.40
C VAL A 55 -0.59 -19.90 11.71
N GLU A 56 -1.15 -20.99 12.23
CA GLU A 56 -0.63 -21.70 13.40
C GLU A 56 0.19 -22.95 13.02
N GLU A 57 0.40 -23.22 11.72
CA GLU A 57 1.23 -24.34 11.28
C GLU A 57 2.72 -24.05 11.57
N PRO A 58 3.42 -24.91 12.35
CA PRO A 58 4.78 -24.63 12.79
C PRO A 58 5.76 -24.32 11.66
N ASN A 59 5.64 -24.99 10.52
CA ASN A 59 6.55 -24.85 9.39
C ASN A 59 5.95 -24.05 8.22
N ALA A 60 4.95 -23.21 8.50
CA ALA A 60 4.28 -22.36 7.52
C ALA A 60 5.26 -21.50 6.70
N LEU A 61 4.87 -21.21 5.46
CA LEU A 61 5.53 -20.25 4.60
C LEU A 61 4.62 -19.03 4.42
N PHE A 62 5.02 -17.91 5.00
CA PHE A 62 4.25 -16.67 4.92
C PHE A 62 4.70 -15.78 3.77
N ALA A 63 3.73 -15.18 3.08
CA ALA A 63 3.99 -14.12 2.12
C ALA A 63 3.92 -12.76 2.83
N ILE A 64 4.95 -11.93 2.69
CA ILE A 64 4.98 -10.56 3.22
C ILE A 64 5.19 -9.57 2.08
N ARG A 65 4.26 -8.63 1.93
CA ARG A 65 4.39 -7.52 0.98
C ARG A 65 5.61 -6.65 1.31
N THR A 66 6.43 -6.36 0.31
CA THR A 66 7.41 -5.27 0.38
C THR A 66 6.90 -4.02 -0.35
N PHE A 67 7.24 -2.84 0.17
CA PHE A 67 7.16 -1.61 -0.61
C PHE A 67 8.56 -1.27 -1.09
N GLY A 68 8.65 -0.90 -2.37
CA GLY A 68 9.89 -0.43 -2.97
C GLY A 68 10.28 0.93 -2.39
N ASN A 69 10.99 0.92 -1.26
CA ASN A 69 11.69 2.09 -0.74
C ASN A 69 13.16 2.12 -1.16
N GLY A 70 13.56 1.21 -2.07
CA GLY A 70 14.89 1.23 -2.66
C GLY A 70 15.07 2.46 -3.54
N ARG A 71 16.21 3.14 -3.42
CA ARG A 71 16.59 4.24 -4.34
C ARG A 71 16.71 3.73 -5.77
N ASP A 72 16.93 2.42 -5.93
CA ASP A 72 16.85 1.69 -7.19
C ASP A 72 15.70 0.68 -7.14
N TRP A 73 14.57 1.07 -7.72
CA TRP A 73 13.43 0.19 -8.01
C TRP A 73 13.83 -1.09 -8.77
N ASP A 74 15.02 -1.10 -9.37
CA ASP A 74 15.59 -2.20 -10.15
C ASP A 74 16.22 -3.33 -9.32
N ARG A 75 16.67 -3.07 -8.09
CA ARG A 75 17.46 -4.06 -7.31
C ARG A 75 16.89 -4.43 -5.95
N ASP A 76 16.01 -3.63 -5.37
CA ASP A 76 15.76 -3.69 -3.91
C ASP A 76 14.44 -4.32 -3.49
N LEU A 77 13.66 -4.87 -4.43
CA LEU A 77 12.33 -5.40 -4.13
C LEU A 77 12.36 -6.80 -3.49
N ARG A 78 13.43 -7.58 -3.78
CA ARG A 78 13.69 -8.95 -3.24
C ARG A 78 12.47 -9.89 -3.35
N ARG A 79 11.57 -9.66 -4.31
CA ARG A 79 10.32 -10.42 -4.38
C ARG A 79 10.60 -11.87 -4.81
N GLY A 80 9.97 -12.81 -4.11
CA GLY A 80 10.21 -14.24 -4.24
C GLY A 80 11.42 -14.77 -3.46
N PHE A 81 12.17 -13.89 -2.77
CA PHE A 81 13.33 -14.30 -1.98
C PHE A 81 12.89 -14.94 -0.67
N TYR A 82 13.54 -16.05 -0.32
CA TYR A 82 13.12 -16.93 0.77
C TYR A 82 13.97 -16.72 2.02
N ASN A 83 13.33 -16.75 3.18
CA ASN A 83 13.98 -16.49 4.46
C ASN A 83 13.61 -17.61 5.42
N ILE A 84 14.62 -18.25 6.00
CA ILE A 84 14.49 -19.28 7.03
C ILE A 84 14.64 -18.60 8.37
N VAL A 85 13.61 -18.66 9.21
CA VAL A 85 13.71 -18.14 10.57
C VAL A 85 14.42 -19.18 11.42
N THR A 86 15.61 -18.87 11.93
CA THR A 86 16.50 -19.87 12.57
C THR A 86 16.15 -20.15 14.02
N ASN A 87 15.49 -19.21 14.69
CA ASN A 87 15.01 -19.36 16.07
C ASN A 87 13.57 -19.91 16.16
N ASP A 88 12.99 -20.30 15.03
CA ASP A 88 11.67 -20.94 14.92
C ASP A 88 11.67 -21.92 13.72
N THR A 89 10.52 -22.44 13.30
CA THR A 89 10.41 -23.38 12.17
C THR A 89 9.70 -22.81 10.94
N TYR A 90 9.10 -21.63 11.05
CA TYR A 90 8.41 -20.98 9.93
C TYR A 90 9.39 -20.30 8.98
N ARG A 91 8.88 -19.96 7.79
CA ARG A 91 9.63 -19.26 6.74
C ARG A 91 8.80 -18.14 6.16
N PHE A 92 9.43 -17.23 5.45
CA PHE A 92 8.70 -16.22 4.70
C PHE A 92 9.38 -15.83 3.39
N PHE A 93 8.60 -15.26 2.49
CA PHE A 93 9.09 -14.65 1.27
C PHE A 93 8.45 -13.30 1.00
N TYR A 94 9.20 -12.43 0.32
CA TYR A 94 8.69 -11.13 -0.06
C TYR A 94 7.80 -11.18 -1.30
N THR A 95 6.72 -10.43 -1.32
CA THR A 95 5.75 -10.40 -2.43
C THR A 95 5.20 -8.99 -2.70
N ASP A 96 4.28 -8.89 -3.64
CA ASP A 96 3.46 -7.70 -3.88
C ASP A 96 1.97 -8.03 -3.90
N ASN A 97 1.12 -7.03 -4.20
CA ASN A 97 -0.34 -7.18 -4.20
C ASN A 97 -0.87 -8.17 -5.25
N PHE A 98 -0.08 -8.62 -6.22
CA PHE A 98 -0.55 -9.62 -7.19
C PHE A 98 -0.79 -10.99 -6.53
N PHE A 99 -0.14 -11.26 -5.38
CA PHE A 99 -0.37 -12.49 -4.61
C PHE A 99 -1.82 -12.63 -4.16
N THR A 100 -2.41 -11.54 -3.66
CA THR A 100 -3.82 -11.44 -3.24
C THR A 100 -4.80 -11.85 -4.34
N ALA A 101 -4.45 -11.63 -5.61
CA ALA A 101 -5.33 -11.94 -6.74
C ALA A 101 -5.63 -13.45 -6.89
N TYR A 102 -4.71 -14.32 -6.48
CA TYR A 102 -4.95 -15.77 -6.50
C TYR A 102 -6.04 -16.16 -5.50
N PHE A 103 -5.96 -15.67 -4.27
CA PHE A 103 -6.93 -15.96 -3.21
C PHE A 103 -8.31 -15.42 -3.56
N PHE A 104 -8.39 -14.16 -3.99
CA PHE A 104 -9.64 -13.58 -4.43
C PHE A 104 -10.26 -14.40 -5.57
N LYS A 105 -9.48 -14.72 -6.61
CA LYS A 105 -10.00 -15.46 -7.78
C LYS A 105 -10.49 -16.85 -7.41
N MET A 106 -9.74 -17.59 -6.60
CA MET A 106 -10.17 -18.91 -6.15
C MET A 106 -11.47 -18.84 -5.33
N ALA A 107 -11.56 -17.88 -4.41
CA ALA A 107 -12.77 -17.68 -3.61
C ALA A 107 -13.97 -17.26 -4.48
N TYR A 108 -13.77 -16.34 -5.43
CA TYR A 108 -14.78 -15.92 -6.41
C TYR A 108 -15.29 -17.10 -7.26
N ASP A 109 -14.40 -18.00 -7.65
CA ASP A 109 -14.73 -19.22 -8.38
C ASP A 109 -15.32 -20.32 -7.50
N ARG A 110 -15.61 -20.03 -6.23
CA ARG A 110 -16.17 -20.99 -5.26
C ARG A 110 -15.26 -22.20 -5.05
N TYR A 111 -13.96 -21.96 -5.08
CA TYR A 111 -12.94 -22.98 -4.83
C TYR A 111 -12.21 -22.69 -3.51
N VAL A 112 -12.14 -23.72 -2.66
CA VAL A 112 -11.33 -23.75 -1.45
C VAL A 112 -10.54 -25.06 -1.49
N PRO A 113 -9.20 -25.03 -1.43
CA PRO A 113 -8.40 -26.25 -1.38
C PRO A 113 -8.63 -26.98 -0.04
N SER A 114 -8.24 -28.26 0.02
CA SER A 114 -8.12 -28.92 1.32
C SER A 114 -6.94 -28.31 2.08
N TYR A 115 -6.96 -28.43 3.42
CA TYR A 115 -5.87 -27.93 4.25
C TYR A 115 -4.52 -28.52 3.85
N GLU A 116 -4.44 -29.85 3.67
CA GLU A 116 -3.18 -30.52 3.33
C GLU A 116 -2.66 -30.11 1.94
N ASP A 117 -3.55 -29.95 0.95
CA ASP A 117 -3.16 -29.52 -0.40
C ASP A 117 -2.67 -28.06 -0.40
N PHE A 118 -3.32 -27.18 0.37
CA PHE A 118 -2.85 -25.81 0.57
C PHE A 118 -1.50 -25.75 1.28
N LYS A 119 -1.39 -26.47 2.40
CA LYS A 119 -0.18 -26.55 3.21
C LYS A 119 1.01 -27.02 2.37
N GLU A 120 0.85 -28.14 1.70
CA GLU A 120 1.90 -28.73 0.87
C GLU A 120 2.31 -27.76 -0.25
N THR A 121 1.33 -27.21 -0.99
CA THR A 121 1.60 -26.27 -2.10
C THR A 121 2.36 -25.02 -1.64
N MET A 122 2.06 -24.50 -0.45
CA MET A 122 2.77 -23.36 0.12
C MET A 122 4.18 -23.75 0.57
N ILE A 123 4.33 -24.79 1.40
CA ILE A 123 5.62 -25.19 1.99
C ILE A 123 6.59 -25.66 0.92
N SER A 124 6.10 -26.37 -0.10
CA SER A 124 6.90 -26.85 -1.22
C SER A 124 7.19 -25.76 -2.26
N ARG A 125 6.84 -24.49 -1.98
CA ARG A 125 7.07 -23.32 -2.84
C ARG A 125 6.40 -23.39 -4.22
N ASN A 126 5.37 -24.23 -4.36
CA ASN A 126 4.63 -24.41 -5.61
C ASN A 126 3.53 -23.35 -5.81
N PHE A 127 3.12 -22.66 -4.74
CA PHE A 127 2.21 -21.53 -4.87
C PHE A 127 2.91 -20.37 -5.60
N PRO A 128 2.36 -19.84 -6.72
CA PRO A 128 3.03 -18.81 -7.49
C PRO A 128 2.95 -17.43 -6.84
N ALA A 129 4.03 -16.65 -6.98
CA ALA A 129 4.08 -15.24 -6.67
C ALA A 129 4.36 -14.47 -7.98
N ARG A 130 3.34 -14.34 -8.84
CA ARG A 130 3.49 -13.58 -10.09
C ARG A 130 3.67 -12.09 -9.77
N PHE A 131 4.55 -11.42 -10.50
CA PHE A 131 4.71 -9.97 -10.47
C PHE A 131 4.40 -9.33 -11.82
N GLY A 132 3.87 -8.10 -11.82
CA GLY A 132 3.55 -7.36 -13.06
C GLY A 132 4.78 -7.07 -13.94
N ARG A 133 5.93 -6.87 -13.30
CA ARG A 133 7.27 -6.87 -13.93
C ARG A 133 8.24 -7.53 -12.95
N SER A 134 8.96 -8.55 -13.40
CA SER A 134 10.08 -9.14 -12.66
C SER A 134 11.39 -8.86 -13.37
N GLN A 135 12.44 -8.63 -12.60
CA GLN A 135 13.79 -8.38 -13.11
C GLN A 135 14.57 -9.69 -13.24
N ARG A 136 15.70 -9.66 -13.94
CA ARG A 136 16.58 -10.84 -14.02
C ARG A 136 17.16 -11.18 -12.65
N SER A 137 17.67 -10.18 -11.92
CA SER A 137 18.17 -10.34 -10.55
C SER A 137 17.14 -10.97 -9.61
N GLU A 138 15.87 -10.54 -9.69
CA GLU A 138 14.80 -11.15 -8.90
C GLU A 138 14.56 -12.62 -9.30
N ARG A 139 14.54 -12.91 -10.60
CA ARG A 139 14.33 -14.29 -11.10
C ARG A 139 15.48 -15.23 -10.76
N ASP A 140 16.71 -14.72 -10.71
CA ASP A 140 17.91 -15.54 -10.50
C ASP A 140 17.98 -16.11 -9.07
N LYS A 141 17.37 -15.44 -8.07
CA LYS A 141 17.37 -15.86 -6.66
C LYS A 141 15.99 -16.07 -6.03
N ALA A 142 14.91 -15.93 -6.79
CA ALA A 142 13.58 -16.26 -6.26
C ALA A 142 13.46 -17.77 -6.00
N ALA A 143 13.08 -18.15 -4.78
CA ALA A 143 12.76 -19.53 -4.45
C ALA A 143 11.30 -19.89 -4.80
N ILE A 144 10.45 -18.87 -4.93
CA ILE A 144 9.05 -19.02 -5.29
C ILE A 144 8.88 -18.87 -6.80
N SER A 145 8.02 -19.68 -7.40
CA SER A 145 7.73 -19.58 -8.84
C SER A 145 7.14 -18.22 -9.20
N LEU A 146 7.87 -17.46 -10.02
CA LEU A 146 7.42 -16.17 -10.55
C LEU A 146 6.60 -16.32 -11.85
N ALA A 147 6.38 -17.56 -12.30
CA ALA A 147 5.78 -17.90 -13.59
C ALA A 147 4.25 -18.18 -13.50
N GLY A 148 3.60 -17.75 -12.42
CA GLY A 148 2.16 -17.94 -12.24
C GLY A 148 1.31 -17.31 -13.36
N LYS A 149 0.16 -17.93 -13.66
CA LYS A 149 -0.81 -17.37 -14.60
C LYS A 149 -1.55 -16.20 -13.95
N ASP A 150 -1.82 -15.15 -14.73
CA ASP A 150 -2.63 -14.00 -14.30
C ASP A 150 -4.10 -14.43 -14.08
N PRO A 151 -4.70 -14.16 -12.90
CA PRO A 151 -6.11 -14.40 -12.61
C PRO A 151 -7.12 -13.60 -13.45
N TYR A 152 -6.67 -12.64 -14.27
CA TYR A 152 -7.46 -11.84 -15.21
C TYR A 152 -8.53 -10.92 -14.60
N ILE A 153 -8.51 -10.71 -13.28
CA ILE A 153 -9.35 -9.71 -12.58
C ILE A 153 -9.13 -8.32 -13.18
N ALA A 154 -7.86 -7.97 -13.37
CA ALA A 154 -7.49 -6.68 -13.93
C ALA A 154 -7.93 -6.55 -15.40
N ASN A 155 -7.85 -7.63 -16.19
CA ASN A 155 -8.27 -7.63 -17.58
C ASN A 155 -9.77 -7.41 -17.74
N ALA A 156 -10.57 -7.88 -16.79
CA ALA A 156 -12.00 -7.64 -16.71
C ALA A 156 -12.38 -6.21 -16.26
N GLY A 157 -11.40 -5.35 -15.97
CA GLY A 157 -11.63 -3.94 -15.62
C GLY A 157 -11.71 -3.66 -14.12
N TYR A 158 -11.45 -4.65 -13.27
CA TYR A 158 -11.50 -4.48 -11.82
C TYR A 158 -10.12 -4.29 -11.18
N LYS A 159 -10.15 -3.74 -9.97
CA LYS A 159 -9.09 -3.70 -8.98
C LYS A 159 -9.56 -4.49 -7.76
N ILE A 160 -8.66 -5.23 -7.12
CA ILE A 160 -8.89 -5.73 -5.77
C ILE A 160 -8.49 -4.62 -4.80
N SER A 161 -9.47 -4.11 -4.08
CA SER A 161 -9.27 -3.14 -3.01
C SER A 161 -9.24 -3.82 -1.67
N HIS A 162 -8.28 -3.42 -0.84
CA HIS A 162 -8.23 -3.86 0.54
C HIS A 162 -9.18 -2.99 1.37
N ILE A 163 -9.99 -3.63 2.21
CA ILE A 163 -10.84 -2.92 3.18
C ILE A 163 -9.95 -2.31 4.27
N MET A 164 -9.08 -3.13 4.86
CA MET A 164 -7.99 -2.72 5.74
C MET A 164 -6.69 -2.77 4.96
N ASN A 165 -5.99 -1.63 4.87
CA ASN A 165 -4.81 -1.52 4.04
C ASN A 165 -3.75 -2.56 4.43
N ALA A 166 -3.25 -3.32 3.45
CA ALA A 166 -2.15 -4.26 3.68
C ALA A 166 -0.78 -3.57 3.72
N GLY A 167 -0.69 -2.29 3.37
CA GLY A 167 0.58 -1.55 3.35
C GLY A 167 0.75 -0.50 4.44
N THR A 168 -0.34 -0.13 5.10
CA THR A 168 -0.41 0.90 6.14
C THR A 168 -1.37 0.44 7.23
N ASP A 169 -1.48 1.22 8.29
CA ASP A 169 -2.47 1.00 9.35
C ASP A 169 -2.27 -0.34 10.07
N ILE A 170 -1.02 -0.77 10.20
CA ILE A 170 -0.62 -1.95 10.97
C ILE A 170 -0.24 -1.46 12.36
N TRP A 171 -0.90 -1.95 13.39
CA TRP A 171 -0.53 -1.61 14.77
C TRP A 171 0.69 -2.41 15.20
N ASP A 172 1.80 -1.72 15.47
CA ASP A 172 3.09 -2.29 15.89
C ASP A 172 3.29 -2.29 17.42
N GLY A 173 2.21 -2.06 18.17
CA GLY A 173 2.26 -1.97 19.63
C GLY A 173 2.33 -0.54 20.15
N GLU A 174 2.81 0.40 19.33
CA GLU A 174 3.02 1.80 19.71
C GLU A 174 2.31 2.79 18.77
N ARG A 175 2.33 2.50 17.47
CA ARG A 175 1.83 3.38 16.41
C ARG A 175 1.18 2.59 15.27
N LEU A 176 0.54 3.33 14.37
CA LEU A 176 0.15 2.82 13.06
C LEU A 176 1.36 2.90 12.12
N ALA A 177 1.96 1.75 11.85
CA ALA A 177 3.13 1.59 11.00
C ALA A 177 2.75 1.26 9.54
N LYS A 178 3.68 1.57 8.63
CA LYS A 178 3.67 1.04 7.27
C LYS A 178 4.34 -0.33 7.27
N ILE A 179 3.97 -1.21 6.35
CA ILE A 179 4.67 -2.50 6.21
C ILE A 179 6.16 -2.32 5.83
N SER A 180 6.54 -1.17 5.25
CA SER A 180 7.96 -0.84 5.06
C SER A 180 8.70 -0.74 6.38
N ASP A 181 8.09 -0.09 7.37
CA ASP A 181 8.68 0.12 8.69
C ASP A 181 8.78 -1.23 9.40
N ILE A 182 7.71 -2.03 9.38
CA ILE A 182 7.72 -3.41 9.90
C ILE A 182 8.80 -4.27 9.23
N CYS A 183 8.96 -4.16 7.90
CA CYS A 183 10.03 -4.87 7.21
C CYS A 183 11.42 -4.38 7.64
N GLU A 184 11.60 -3.08 7.87
CA GLU A 184 12.89 -2.54 8.33
C GLU A 184 13.23 -3.01 9.75
N ASP A 185 12.23 -3.10 10.63
CA ASP A 185 12.41 -3.46 12.03
C ASP A 185 12.55 -4.98 12.26
N TYR A 186 11.77 -5.81 11.54
CA TYR A 186 11.65 -7.25 11.81
C TYR A 186 12.06 -8.16 10.64
N PHE A 187 12.03 -7.65 9.41
CA PHE A 187 12.28 -8.45 8.19
C PHE A 187 13.25 -7.76 7.23
N PRO A 188 14.44 -7.34 7.69
CA PRO A 188 15.37 -6.52 6.93
C PRO A 188 15.68 -7.17 5.58
N ARG A 189 15.71 -6.38 4.51
CA ARG A 189 15.85 -6.90 3.13
C ARG A 189 17.25 -7.36 2.77
N ASP A 190 18.25 -7.02 3.59
CA ASP A 190 19.66 -7.43 3.49
C ASP A 190 20.29 -7.33 2.08
N GLU A 191 21.57 -7.70 1.97
CA GLU A 191 22.29 -7.63 0.71
C GLU A 191 21.94 -8.82 -0.19
N TYR A 192 22.05 -8.62 -1.51
CA TYR A 192 21.66 -9.66 -2.47
C TYR A 192 22.45 -10.95 -2.25
N GLU A 193 23.71 -10.83 -1.83
CA GLU A 193 24.68 -11.88 -1.59
C GLU A 193 24.32 -12.79 -0.40
N ASP A 194 23.52 -12.31 0.55
CA ASP A 194 23.14 -13.05 1.76
C ASP A 194 22.26 -14.27 1.44
N TRP A 195 21.59 -14.25 0.27
CA TRP A 195 20.88 -15.40 -0.25
C TRP A 195 21.85 -16.38 -0.91
N THR A 196 22.08 -17.51 -0.24
CA THR A 196 22.96 -18.58 -0.70
C THR A 196 22.15 -19.77 -1.23
N LEU A 197 22.81 -20.70 -1.91
CA LEU A 197 22.15 -21.86 -2.52
C LEU A 197 21.88 -22.93 -1.46
N HIS A 198 20.63 -23.35 -1.33
CA HIS A 198 20.16 -24.46 -0.50
C HIS A 198 19.54 -25.54 -1.39
N GLU A 199 19.43 -26.76 -0.86
CA GLU A 199 18.77 -27.88 -1.53
C GLU A 199 17.82 -28.58 -0.57
N ASP A 200 16.65 -28.94 -1.07
CA ASP A 200 15.70 -29.81 -0.39
C ASP A 200 15.01 -30.75 -1.40
N PRO A 201 14.08 -31.62 -0.99
CA PRO A 201 13.41 -32.55 -1.91
C PRO A 201 12.68 -31.92 -3.11
N SER A 202 12.37 -30.61 -3.05
CA SER A 202 11.75 -29.89 -4.17
C SER A 202 12.75 -29.25 -5.13
N GLY A 203 14.05 -29.31 -4.83
CA GLY A 203 15.15 -28.85 -5.69
C GLY A 203 16.07 -27.84 -5.02
N SER A 204 16.98 -27.27 -5.81
CA SER A 204 17.89 -26.21 -5.35
C SER A 204 17.18 -24.84 -5.40
N PHE A 205 17.35 -24.03 -4.37
CA PHE A 205 16.73 -22.71 -4.23
C PHE A 205 17.64 -21.76 -3.45
N TYR A 206 17.41 -20.46 -3.55
CA TYR A 206 18.16 -19.48 -2.77
C TYR A 206 17.40 -19.09 -1.50
N ALA A 207 18.10 -19.09 -0.37
CA ALA A 207 17.57 -18.67 0.91
C ALA A 207 18.64 -17.97 1.73
N ARG A 208 18.19 -17.23 2.74
CA ARG A 208 19.04 -16.78 3.85
C ARG A 208 18.43 -17.18 5.18
N ASP A 209 19.28 -17.22 6.17
CA ASP A 209 18.92 -17.41 7.56
C ASP A 209 18.71 -16.04 8.24
N ILE A 210 17.69 -15.94 9.10
CA ILE A 210 17.37 -14.73 9.86
C ILE A 210 16.79 -15.10 11.22
N GLU A 211 17.05 -14.30 12.25
CA GLU A 211 16.33 -14.38 13.53
C GLU A 211 15.19 -13.37 13.55
N VAL A 212 14.01 -13.79 14.00
CA VAL A 212 12.83 -12.91 14.15
C VAL A 212 12.20 -13.20 15.49
N ASP A 213 11.89 -12.17 16.27
CA ASP A 213 11.24 -12.34 17.57
C ASP A 213 9.76 -12.74 17.44
N GLU A 214 9.15 -13.14 18.57
CA GLU A 214 7.75 -13.58 18.58
C GLU A 214 6.79 -12.46 18.17
N TYR A 215 7.14 -11.20 18.42
CA TYR A 215 6.29 -10.07 18.04
C TYR A 215 6.28 -9.86 16.53
N GLY A 216 7.45 -9.91 15.89
CA GLY A 216 7.59 -9.93 14.44
C GLY A 216 6.79 -11.07 13.82
N LYS A 217 6.88 -12.28 14.38
CA LYS A 217 6.07 -13.43 13.92
C LYS A 217 4.56 -13.14 13.94
N GLU A 218 4.03 -12.54 15.00
CA GLU A 218 2.62 -12.18 15.06
C GLU A 218 2.24 -11.11 14.02
N LEU A 219 3.09 -10.11 13.79
CA LEU A 219 2.91 -9.14 12.71
C LEU A 219 2.93 -9.79 11.31
N LEU A 220 3.78 -10.78 11.11
CA LEU A 220 3.85 -11.55 9.86
C LEU A 220 2.58 -12.35 9.61
N LYS A 221 2.07 -13.07 10.63
CA LYS A 221 0.79 -13.79 10.55
C LYS A 221 -0.35 -12.82 10.23
N ALA A 222 -0.42 -11.70 10.96
CA ALA A 222 -1.42 -10.67 10.77
C ALA A 222 -1.43 -10.12 9.34
N HIS A 223 -0.25 -9.80 8.81
CA HIS A 223 -0.10 -9.29 7.46
C HIS A 223 -0.42 -10.33 6.39
N PHE A 224 0.00 -11.59 6.59
CA PHE A 224 -0.39 -12.68 5.70
C PHE A 224 -1.91 -12.81 5.59
N LEU A 225 -2.62 -12.71 6.72
CA LEU A 225 -4.08 -12.70 6.74
C LEU A 225 -4.67 -11.49 6.02
N ARG A 226 -4.10 -10.28 6.18
CA ARG A 226 -4.51 -9.08 5.41
C ARG A 226 -4.36 -9.28 3.91
N LEU A 227 -3.35 -10.02 3.46
CA LEU A 227 -3.06 -10.26 2.03
C LEU A 227 -3.88 -11.40 1.42
N THR A 228 -4.34 -12.36 2.21
CA THR A 228 -4.90 -13.62 1.69
C THR A 228 -6.37 -13.85 2.04
N CYS A 229 -6.88 -13.27 3.13
CA CYS A 229 -8.24 -13.53 3.58
C CYS A 229 -9.29 -12.76 2.76
N PRO A 230 -10.30 -13.44 2.16
CA PRO A 230 -11.37 -12.79 1.41
C PRO A 230 -12.17 -11.74 2.19
N MET A 231 -12.14 -11.80 3.54
CA MET A 231 -12.73 -10.78 4.41
C MET A 231 -12.05 -9.40 4.31
N ASN A 232 -10.91 -9.30 3.62
CA ASN A 232 -10.24 -8.02 3.42
C ASN A 232 -10.37 -7.46 2.01
N PHE A 233 -11.18 -8.07 1.12
CA PHE A 233 -11.21 -7.68 -0.29
C PHE A 233 -12.59 -7.31 -0.77
N ILE A 234 -12.65 -6.27 -1.60
CA ILE A 234 -13.78 -5.95 -2.47
C ILE A 234 -13.28 -5.68 -3.89
N LEU A 235 -14.13 -5.90 -4.89
CA LEU A 235 -13.86 -5.42 -6.25
C LEU A 235 -14.28 -3.97 -6.39
N THR A 236 -13.41 -3.17 -6.98
CA THR A 236 -13.68 -1.80 -7.39
C THR A 236 -13.31 -1.63 -8.86
N PRO A 237 -13.85 -0.61 -9.56
CA PRO A 237 -13.39 -0.29 -10.90
C PRO A 237 -11.91 0.05 -10.91
N LYS A 238 -11.19 -0.32 -11.96
CA LYS A 238 -9.84 0.24 -12.16
C LYS A 238 -9.90 1.75 -12.24
N ARG A 239 -8.86 2.42 -11.72
CA ARG A 239 -8.69 3.88 -11.76
C ARG A 239 -9.00 4.54 -13.11
N ASN A 240 -8.63 3.91 -14.23
CA ASN A 240 -8.84 4.44 -15.57
C ASN A 240 -10.22 4.06 -16.19
N LEU A 241 -11.07 3.40 -15.42
CA LEU A 241 -12.44 3.01 -15.76
C LEU A 241 -13.45 3.57 -14.74
N GLN A 242 -13.05 4.63 -14.04
CA GLN A 242 -13.90 5.37 -13.12
C GLN A 242 -13.64 6.87 -13.20
N GLN A 243 -14.63 7.65 -12.82
CA GLN A 243 -14.56 9.09 -12.63
C GLN A 243 -15.32 9.43 -11.36
N LEU A 244 -14.72 10.24 -10.48
CA LEU A 244 -15.32 10.68 -9.22
C LEU A 244 -15.59 12.18 -9.30
N ARG A 245 -16.68 12.64 -8.68
CA ARG A 245 -16.97 14.08 -8.55
C ARG A 245 -16.22 14.71 -7.39
N VAL A 246 -15.82 13.90 -6.41
CA VAL A 246 -15.06 14.36 -5.24
C VAL A 246 -13.59 13.94 -5.32
N HIS A 247 -12.74 14.67 -4.61
CA HIS A 247 -11.34 14.30 -4.48
C HIS A 247 -11.20 13.05 -3.59
N VAL A 248 -10.79 11.95 -4.20
CA VAL A 248 -10.30 10.76 -3.50
C VAL A 248 -8.85 10.57 -3.88
N ARG A 249 -8.04 10.04 -2.96
CA ARG A 249 -6.63 9.73 -3.20
C ARG A 249 -6.46 9.01 -4.54
N LEU A 250 -5.58 9.55 -5.39
CA LEU A 250 -5.31 9.05 -6.74
C LEU A 250 -6.53 8.97 -7.69
N ASN A 251 -7.68 9.58 -7.36
CA ASN A 251 -8.94 9.39 -8.08
C ASN A 251 -9.29 7.90 -8.24
N ASP A 252 -9.20 7.16 -7.13
CA ASP A 252 -9.46 5.72 -7.06
C ASP A 252 -10.41 5.43 -5.90
N ILE A 253 -11.66 5.11 -6.20
CA ILE A 253 -12.69 4.79 -5.20
C ILE A 253 -12.25 3.68 -4.25
N GLY A 254 -11.40 2.78 -4.74
CA GLY A 254 -10.83 1.71 -3.96
C GLY A 254 -9.83 2.13 -2.88
N GLU A 255 -9.44 3.41 -2.85
CA GLU A 255 -8.64 4.06 -1.80
C GLU A 255 -9.48 5.05 -0.97
N SER A 256 -10.81 5.08 -1.17
CA SER A 256 -11.71 5.92 -0.38
C SER A 256 -11.87 5.35 1.03
N GLU A 257 -11.46 6.12 2.04
CA GLU A 257 -11.71 5.77 3.44
C GLU A 257 -13.19 5.55 3.73
N GLN A 258 -14.08 6.33 3.08
CA GLN A 258 -15.52 6.21 3.28
C GLN A 258 -16.06 4.89 2.74
N LEU A 259 -15.56 4.43 1.58
CA LEU A 259 -15.91 3.10 1.06
C LEU A 259 -15.36 2.00 1.96
N GLN A 260 -14.11 2.11 2.42
CA GLN A 260 -13.48 1.11 3.29
C GLN A 260 -14.25 0.97 4.60
N LYS A 261 -14.54 2.09 5.25
CA LYS A 261 -15.38 2.20 6.45
C LYS A 261 -16.75 1.55 6.26
N TYR A 262 -17.47 1.92 5.19
CA TYR A 262 -18.77 1.32 4.88
C TYR A 262 -18.67 -0.18 4.62
N ALA A 263 -17.62 -0.63 3.91
CA ALA A 263 -17.35 -2.04 3.66
C ALA A 263 -17.08 -2.84 4.95
N MET A 264 -16.31 -2.28 5.89
CA MET A 264 -16.09 -2.91 7.21
C MET A 264 -17.41 -3.16 7.92
N LYS A 265 -18.28 -2.14 7.99
CA LYS A 265 -19.60 -2.26 8.61
C LYS A 265 -20.45 -3.33 7.91
N LYS A 266 -20.51 -3.32 6.58
CA LYS A 266 -21.24 -4.34 5.82
C LYS A 266 -20.68 -5.74 6.03
N TYR A 267 -19.37 -5.88 6.16
CA TYR A 267 -18.75 -7.17 6.44
C TYR A 267 -19.07 -7.65 7.87
N HIS A 268 -19.15 -6.74 8.84
CA HIS A 268 -19.65 -7.07 10.18
C HIS A 268 -21.11 -7.52 10.16
N GLU A 269 -21.99 -6.83 9.43
CA GLU A 269 -23.40 -7.23 9.24
C GLU A 269 -23.53 -8.63 8.59
N ILE A 270 -22.68 -8.93 7.59
CA ILE A 270 -22.75 -10.18 6.82
C ILE A 270 -22.12 -11.37 7.56
N TYR A 271 -20.97 -11.16 8.21
CA TYR A 271 -20.15 -12.24 8.78
C TYR A 271 -20.18 -12.30 10.31
N GLY A 272 -20.64 -11.24 10.99
CA GLY A 272 -20.78 -11.17 12.44
C GLY A 272 -19.47 -11.46 13.18
N SER A 273 -19.56 -12.32 14.19
CA SER A 273 -18.44 -12.70 15.06
C SER A 273 -17.22 -13.27 14.32
N MET A 274 -17.43 -13.84 13.12
CA MET A 274 -16.34 -14.35 12.28
C MET A 274 -15.44 -13.20 11.80
N TYR A 275 -16.02 -12.04 11.49
CA TYR A 275 -15.27 -10.85 11.10
C TYR A 275 -14.57 -10.22 12.29
N GLU A 276 -15.20 -10.21 13.47
CA GLU A 276 -14.55 -9.76 14.72
C GLU A 276 -13.32 -10.60 15.06
N GLU A 277 -13.41 -11.93 14.91
CA GLU A 277 -12.28 -12.85 15.08
C GLU A 277 -11.15 -12.51 14.09
N PHE A 278 -11.49 -12.28 12.82
CA PHE A 278 -10.53 -11.87 11.80
C PHE A 278 -9.85 -10.54 12.15
N LEU A 279 -10.63 -9.51 12.53
CA LEU A 279 -10.10 -8.20 12.91
C LEU A 279 -9.12 -8.29 14.09
N SER A 280 -9.37 -9.19 15.06
CA SER A 280 -8.49 -9.42 16.20
C SER A 280 -7.13 -10.04 15.81
N LYS A 281 -7.03 -10.67 14.64
CA LYS A 281 -5.86 -11.40 14.16
C LYS A 281 -5.02 -10.64 13.12
N ILE A 282 -5.42 -9.43 12.74
CA ILE A 282 -4.75 -8.66 11.67
C ILE A 282 -4.04 -7.39 12.16
N ALA A 283 -3.62 -7.36 13.44
CA ALA A 283 -2.90 -6.23 14.03
C ALA A 283 -3.61 -4.88 13.82
N MET A 284 -4.90 -4.83 14.17
CA MET A 284 -5.67 -3.58 14.24
C MET A 284 -5.25 -2.77 15.48
N LYS A 285 -5.40 -1.45 15.40
CA LYS A 285 -5.20 -0.59 16.57
C LYS A 285 -6.18 -0.97 17.68
N PRO A 286 -5.73 -1.15 18.93
CA PRO A 286 -6.60 -1.37 20.08
C PRO A 286 -7.63 -0.24 20.22
N GLY A 287 -8.86 -0.60 20.57
CA GLY A 287 -9.96 0.36 20.73
C GLY A 287 -10.56 0.86 19.42
N PHE A 288 -10.21 0.30 18.27
CA PHE A 288 -10.98 0.50 17.04
C PHE A 288 -12.41 -0.02 17.24
N ASP A 289 -13.39 0.89 17.22
CA ASP A 289 -14.80 0.54 17.29
C ASP A 289 -15.45 0.68 15.90
N ILE A 290 -15.95 -0.43 15.38
CA ILE A 290 -16.66 -0.48 14.11
C ILE A 290 -17.99 0.30 14.14
N ASN A 291 -18.54 0.53 15.33
CA ASN A 291 -19.79 1.28 15.52
C ASN A 291 -19.60 2.80 15.43
N GLU A 292 -18.36 3.29 15.58
CA GLU A 292 -18.03 4.72 15.39
C GLU A 292 -17.87 5.10 13.92
N VAL A 293 -17.99 4.13 13.02
CA VAL A 293 -17.92 4.34 11.57
C VAL A 293 -19.24 4.91 11.07
N ASP A 294 -19.20 6.03 10.33
CA ASP A 294 -20.40 6.70 9.79
C ASP A 294 -21.30 5.68 9.06
N PRO A 295 -22.48 5.40 9.64
CA PRO A 295 -23.25 4.21 9.30
C PRO A 295 -24.04 4.32 8.00
N THR A 296 -24.22 5.53 7.47
CA THR A 296 -25.29 5.76 6.48
C THR A 296 -24.83 5.48 5.05
N GLY A 297 -23.53 5.66 4.77
CA GLY A 297 -23.01 5.61 3.41
C GLY A 297 -23.54 6.75 2.52
N ASP A 298 -24.15 7.78 3.11
CA ASP A 298 -24.70 8.94 2.41
C ASP A 298 -23.62 9.87 1.85
N PHE A 299 -22.34 9.57 2.10
CA PHE A 299 -21.23 10.34 1.55
C PHE A 299 -21.35 10.44 0.02
N GLU A 300 -21.61 11.67 -0.44
CA GLU A 300 -21.73 11.99 -1.86
C GLU A 300 -20.36 11.84 -2.52
N VAL A 301 -20.26 10.89 -3.45
CA VAL A 301 -19.03 10.58 -4.18
C VAL A 301 -19.16 10.87 -5.67
N GLY A 302 -20.37 10.73 -6.23
CA GLY A 302 -20.66 10.92 -7.64
C GLY A 302 -19.72 10.12 -8.53
N ILE A 303 -19.79 8.78 -8.46
CA ILE A 303 -18.95 7.90 -9.27
C ILE A 303 -19.64 7.53 -10.58
N GLN A 304 -18.89 7.55 -11.68
CA GLN A 304 -19.21 6.86 -12.94
C GLN A 304 -18.16 5.78 -13.18
N TYR A 305 -18.57 4.61 -13.70
CA TYR A 305 -17.66 3.48 -13.92
C TYR A 305 -17.98 2.66 -15.16
N GLY A 306 -17.01 1.85 -15.61
CA GLY A 306 -17.14 0.88 -16.69
C GLY A 306 -16.95 1.44 -18.10
N ALA A 307 -17.23 2.73 -18.32
CA ALA A 307 -16.83 3.41 -19.54
C ALA A 307 -15.32 3.68 -19.51
N ARG A 308 -14.62 3.46 -20.64
CA ARG A 308 -13.29 4.06 -20.83
C ARG A 308 -13.48 5.56 -20.93
N HIS A 309 -13.45 6.23 -19.79
CA HIS A 309 -13.23 7.65 -19.77
C HIS A 309 -11.84 7.84 -20.36
N ALA A 310 -11.77 8.49 -21.53
CA ALA A 310 -10.50 9.01 -21.98
C ALA A 310 -9.99 9.86 -20.82
N LEU A 311 -8.96 9.41 -20.11
CA LEU A 311 -8.09 10.33 -19.39
C LEU A 311 -7.85 11.42 -20.41
N ALA A 312 -8.30 12.65 -20.13
CA ALA A 312 -8.19 13.76 -21.08
C ALA A 312 -6.81 13.64 -21.72
N PRO A 313 -6.71 13.47 -23.05
CA PRO A 313 -5.44 13.17 -23.68
C PRO A 313 -4.47 14.22 -23.15
N ARG A 314 -3.42 13.79 -22.45
CA ARG A 314 -2.33 14.71 -22.13
C ARG A 314 -2.00 15.35 -23.46
N PRO A 315 -2.12 16.69 -23.61
CA PRO A 315 -1.94 17.34 -24.89
C PRO A 315 -0.65 16.80 -25.47
N ALA A 316 -0.75 16.26 -26.69
CA ALA A 316 0.37 15.56 -27.33
C ALA A 316 1.57 16.50 -27.26
N GLN A 317 2.52 16.18 -26.36
CA GLN A 317 3.72 16.99 -26.22
C GLN A 317 4.50 16.74 -27.51
N THR A 318 4.48 17.73 -28.39
CA THR A 318 5.36 17.74 -29.55
C THR A 318 6.81 17.59 -29.07
N ALA A 319 7.70 17.08 -29.90
CA ALA A 319 9.12 16.92 -29.53
C ALA A 319 9.74 18.25 -29.04
N ALA A 320 9.23 19.38 -29.51
CA ALA A 320 9.58 20.72 -29.03
C ALA A 320 9.11 20.97 -27.58
N THR A 321 7.88 20.55 -27.22
CA THR A 321 7.35 20.66 -25.85
C THR A 321 8.03 19.69 -24.89
N ARG A 322 8.46 18.49 -25.34
CA ARG A 322 9.23 17.55 -24.50
C ARG A 322 10.60 18.11 -24.13
N ASN A 323 11.31 18.69 -25.09
CA ASN A 323 12.61 19.29 -24.85
C ASN A 323 12.51 20.57 -24.01
N SER A 324 11.46 21.38 -24.19
CA SER A 324 11.22 22.54 -23.32
C SER A 324 10.86 22.12 -21.90
N THR A 325 10.02 21.08 -21.72
CA THR A 325 9.63 20.60 -20.38
C THR A 325 10.79 19.89 -19.67
N GLN A 326 11.67 19.17 -20.39
CA GLN A 326 12.89 18.60 -19.81
C GLN A 326 13.92 19.68 -19.44
N ALA A 327 14.12 20.68 -20.29
CA ALA A 327 15.00 21.81 -19.99
C ALA A 327 14.44 22.68 -18.85
N GLN A 328 13.12 22.86 -18.78
CA GLN A 328 12.45 23.61 -17.72
C GLN A 328 12.48 22.82 -16.41
N ARG A 329 12.22 21.50 -16.42
CA ARG A 329 12.39 20.64 -15.24
C ARG A 329 13.84 20.55 -14.78
N ALA A 330 14.81 20.52 -15.69
CA ALA A 330 16.23 20.59 -15.33
C ALA A 330 16.58 21.94 -14.70
N ARG A 331 16.04 23.04 -15.23
CA ARG A 331 16.23 24.39 -14.65
C ARG A 331 15.52 24.56 -13.30
N THR A 332 14.30 24.05 -13.14
CA THR A 332 13.58 24.06 -11.86
C THR A 332 14.26 23.16 -10.84
N ARG A 333 14.81 22.00 -11.25
CA ARG A 333 15.54 21.10 -10.35
C ARG A 333 16.91 21.67 -9.94
N VAL A 334 17.57 22.40 -10.83
CA VAL A 334 18.80 23.15 -10.52
C VAL A 334 18.51 24.35 -9.62
N ARG A 335 17.40 25.06 -9.83
CA ARG A 335 16.95 26.14 -8.94
C ARG A 335 16.57 25.62 -7.55
N ALA A 336 15.74 24.58 -7.48
CA ALA A 336 15.37 23.93 -6.21
C ALA A 336 16.59 23.42 -5.45
N SER A 337 17.58 22.83 -6.13
CA SER A 337 18.82 22.41 -5.46
C SER A 337 19.68 23.58 -4.98
N GLN A 338 19.61 24.74 -5.65
CA GLN A 338 20.33 25.93 -5.21
C GLN A 338 19.62 26.61 -4.05
N SER A 339 18.29 26.75 -4.09
CA SER A 339 17.50 27.31 -2.98
C SER A 339 17.52 26.40 -1.75
N GLU A 340 17.57 25.08 -1.91
CA GLU A 340 17.83 24.14 -0.80
C GLU A 340 19.21 24.33 -0.16
N LEU A 341 20.25 24.54 -0.98
CA LEU A 341 21.61 24.79 -0.49
C LEU A 341 21.69 26.16 0.20
N ASP A 342 21.12 27.20 -0.40
CA ASP A 342 21.10 28.56 0.16
C ASP A 342 20.32 28.59 1.49
N PHE A 343 19.20 27.88 1.59
CA PHE A 343 18.41 27.77 2.83
C PHE A 343 19.13 26.93 3.90
N ARG A 344 19.80 25.85 3.51
CA ARG A 344 20.62 25.06 4.43
C ARG A 344 21.77 25.88 5.00
N ASP A 345 22.47 26.62 4.13
CA ASP A 345 23.62 27.42 4.52
C ASP A 345 23.17 28.62 5.37
N TRP A 346 22.00 29.24 5.08
CA TRP A 346 21.37 30.23 5.97
C TRP A 346 21.05 29.68 7.37
N MET A 347 20.50 28.47 7.47
CA MET A 347 20.26 27.81 8.76
C MET A 347 21.56 27.55 9.54
N VAL A 348 22.64 27.21 8.84
CA VAL A 348 23.93 26.91 9.47
C VAL A 348 24.67 28.18 9.89
N ASP A 349 24.77 29.16 9.00
CA ASP A 349 25.65 30.31 9.17
C ASP A 349 24.98 31.43 10.00
N GLU A 350 23.68 31.68 9.81
CA GLU A 350 22.99 32.75 10.55
C GLU A 350 22.32 32.28 11.83
N ASN A 351 21.93 30.99 11.91
CA ASN A 351 21.19 30.44 13.05
C ASN A 351 21.99 29.39 13.84
N GLY A 352 23.24 29.11 13.45
CA GLY A 352 24.14 28.19 14.17
C GLY A 352 23.67 26.73 14.17
N ILE A 353 22.71 26.36 13.31
CA ILE A 353 22.15 25.01 13.26
C ILE A 353 23.20 24.07 12.66
N LYS A 354 23.38 22.89 13.27
CA LYS A 354 24.34 21.90 12.73
C LYS A 354 23.90 21.47 11.32
N PRO A 355 24.82 21.38 10.34
CA PRO A 355 24.48 21.05 8.94
C PRO A 355 23.67 19.77 8.76
N LYS A 356 23.95 18.76 9.59
CA LYS A 356 23.23 17.48 9.56
C LYS A 356 21.77 17.62 10.01
N VAL A 357 21.52 18.51 10.98
CA VAL A 357 20.18 18.82 11.49
C VAL A 357 19.42 19.62 10.43
N ALA A 358 20.04 20.65 9.85
CA ALA A 358 19.48 21.42 8.74
C ALA A 358 19.06 20.54 7.54
N GLY A 359 19.88 19.54 7.17
CA GLY A 359 19.54 18.58 6.11
C GLY A 359 18.35 17.67 6.44
N CYS A 360 18.19 17.28 7.71
CA CYS A 360 17.01 16.53 8.17
C CYS A 360 15.74 17.38 8.12
N TYR A 361 15.82 18.67 8.49
CA TYR A 361 14.70 19.61 8.42
C TYR A 361 14.20 19.80 6.98
N ILE A 362 15.11 20.06 6.04
CA ILE A 362 14.75 20.21 4.62
C ILE A 362 14.08 18.94 4.08
N SER A 363 14.62 17.77 4.44
CA SER A 363 14.05 16.49 4.04
C SER A 363 12.65 16.23 4.62
N ALA A 364 12.39 16.67 5.86
CA ALA A 364 11.08 16.56 6.49
C ALA A 364 10.06 17.52 5.86
N LEU A 365 10.47 18.77 5.60
CA LEU A 365 9.65 19.77 4.93
C LEU A 365 9.27 19.35 3.52
N HIS A 366 10.21 18.77 2.76
CA HIS A 366 9.92 18.20 1.44
C HIS A 366 8.82 17.14 1.49
N ARG A 367 8.87 16.22 2.46
CA ARG A 367 7.80 15.22 2.62
C ARG A 367 6.46 15.84 2.98
N ILE A 368 6.46 16.83 3.85
CA ILE A 368 5.22 17.54 4.26
C ILE A 368 4.62 18.31 3.07
N LEU A 369 5.44 18.91 2.21
CA LEU A 369 4.99 19.62 1.01
C LEU A 369 4.53 18.66 -0.11
N GLU A 370 5.20 17.52 -0.28
CA GLU A 370 4.74 16.44 -1.16
C GLU A 370 3.37 15.88 -0.71
N ASP A 371 3.14 15.78 0.60
CA ASP A 371 1.87 15.34 1.18
C ASP A 371 0.78 16.43 1.11
N ALA A 372 1.14 17.72 1.14
CA ALA A 372 0.20 18.85 1.10
C ALA A 372 -0.30 19.21 -0.31
N GLY A 373 0.29 18.67 -1.37
CA GLY A 373 -0.23 18.70 -2.73
C GLY A 373 -0.51 20.09 -3.31
N ASN A 374 0.54 20.71 -3.89
CA ASN A 374 0.56 21.92 -4.77
C ASN A 374 1.09 23.23 -4.15
N MET A 375 2.27 23.24 -3.56
CA MET A 375 3.06 24.47 -3.42
C MET A 375 4.38 24.32 -4.18
N ASP A 376 4.71 25.25 -5.08
CA ASP A 376 6.04 25.30 -5.70
C ASP A 376 7.06 25.67 -4.61
N PHE A 377 8.26 25.07 -4.64
CA PHE A 377 9.28 25.29 -3.62
C PHE A 377 9.78 26.75 -3.64
N ASP A 378 9.83 27.36 -4.83
CA ASP A 378 10.20 28.77 -4.99
C ASP A 378 9.16 29.70 -4.32
N ASP A 379 7.85 29.44 -4.48
CA ASP A 379 6.78 30.19 -3.83
C ASP A 379 6.80 30.03 -2.29
N PHE A 380 7.18 28.85 -1.82
CA PHE A 380 7.35 28.56 -0.39
C PHE A 380 8.57 29.27 0.21
N ALA A 381 9.71 29.26 -0.50
CA ALA A 381 10.93 29.93 -0.08
C ALA A 381 10.75 31.46 -0.03
N GLU A 382 10.05 32.02 -1.02
CA GLU A 382 9.69 33.45 -1.04
C GLU A 382 8.73 33.78 0.11
N SER A 383 7.73 32.92 0.38
CA SER A 383 6.81 33.09 1.51
C SER A 383 7.52 33.04 2.87
N ILE A 384 8.48 32.13 3.07
CA ILE A 384 9.26 32.07 4.32
C ILE A 384 10.21 33.27 4.43
N SER A 385 10.81 33.73 3.33
CA SER A 385 11.66 34.93 3.31
C SER A 385 10.86 36.19 3.66
N ASP A 386 9.66 36.35 3.11
CA ASP A 386 8.76 37.47 3.41
C ASP A 386 8.26 37.45 4.86
N VAL A 387 8.01 36.26 5.41
CA VAL A 387 7.66 36.08 6.83
C VAL A 387 8.84 36.47 7.73
N ALA A 388 10.05 36.04 7.40
CA ALA A 388 11.27 36.36 8.14
C ALA A 388 11.58 37.87 8.10
N ASP A 389 11.39 38.52 6.93
CA ASP A 389 11.63 39.95 6.75
C ASP A 389 10.55 40.83 7.41
N ASN A 390 9.28 40.42 7.42
CA ASN A 390 8.23 41.11 8.20
C ASN A 390 8.50 41.03 9.71
N TYR A 391 9.01 39.90 10.19
CA TYR A 391 9.36 39.72 11.59
C TYR A 391 10.55 40.59 12.00
N ARG A 392 11.60 40.70 11.15
CA ARG A 392 12.74 41.61 11.36
C ARG A 392 12.33 43.09 11.44
N ARG A 393 11.24 43.48 10.75
CA ARG A 393 10.75 44.86 10.70
C ARG A 393 9.79 45.21 11.85
N GLY A 394 9.55 44.28 12.79
CA GLY A 394 8.67 44.51 13.93
C GLY A 394 7.18 44.55 13.55
N GLY A 395 6.81 43.89 12.45
CA GLY A 395 5.43 43.79 11.99
C GLY A 395 4.51 43.01 12.95
N ASP A 396 3.22 43.26 12.83
CA ASP A 396 2.19 42.77 13.74
C ASP A 396 2.05 41.23 13.72
N LYS A 397 2.07 40.63 14.91
CA LYS A 397 2.20 39.17 15.13
C LYS A 397 0.93 38.39 14.79
N GLU A 398 -0.23 39.07 14.72
CA GLU A 398 -1.52 38.43 14.47
C GLU A 398 -1.91 38.39 12.97
N ALA A 399 -1.28 39.19 12.11
CA ALA A 399 -1.67 39.30 10.70
C ALA A 399 -1.33 38.08 9.83
N LEU A 400 -0.48 37.17 10.32
CA LEU A 400 -0.02 35.99 9.58
C LEU A 400 -1.02 34.82 9.57
N GLY A 401 -2.06 34.89 10.41
CA GLY A 401 -3.09 33.85 10.50
C GLY A 401 -4.13 33.85 9.37
N ASP A 402 -4.24 34.96 8.63
CA ASP A 402 -5.42 35.23 7.78
C ASP A 402 -5.19 35.09 6.27
N VAL A 403 -3.96 34.77 5.83
CA VAL A 403 -3.65 34.60 4.39
C VAL A 403 -3.87 33.16 3.90
N TYR A 404 -3.93 32.16 4.79
CA TYR A 404 -4.02 30.75 4.40
C TYR A 404 -5.08 29.98 5.20
N HIS A 405 -6.05 29.38 4.48
CA HIS A 405 -7.03 28.45 5.04
C HIS A 405 -6.57 26.99 4.87
N GLY A 406 -6.68 26.19 5.94
CA GLY A 406 -6.45 24.74 5.93
C GLY A 406 -5.13 24.28 6.59
N SER A 407 -4.67 23.08 6.23
CA SER A 407 -3.52 22.36 6.82
C SER A 407 -2.19 23.13 6.78
N GLY A 408 -2.03 24.09 5.86
CA GLY A 408 -0.85 24.97 5.81
C GLY A 408 -0.69 25.88 7.04
N ARG A 409 -1.80 26.26 7.69
CA ARG A 409 -1.78 27.11 8.91
C ARG A 409 -1.16 26.37 10.11
N ALA A 410 -1.40 25.07 10.22
CA ALA A 410 -0.84 24.26 11.31
C ALA A 410 0.67 24.08 11.16
N VAL A 411 1.16 23.92 9.93
CA VAL A 411 2.59 23.74 9.62
C VAL A 411 3.38 25.03 9.86
N ILE A 412 2.86 26.17 9.40
CA ILE A 412 3.49 27.48 9.65
C ILE A 412 3.53 27.80 11.15
N ASN A 413 2.46 27.51 11.89
CA ASN A 413 2.42 27.71 13.33
C ASN A 413 3.40 26.81 14.10
N GLN A 414 3.59 25.55 13.67
CA GLN A 414 4.58 24.65 14.28
C GLN A 414 6.02 25.09 13.98
N LEU A 415 6.30 25.58 12.77
CA LEU A 415 7.59 26.18 12.41
C LEU A 415 7.89 27.44 13.24
N CYS A 416 6.91 28.35 13.36
CA CYS A 416 7.07 29.55 14.17
C CYS A 416 7.26 29.22 15.66
N ALA A 417 6.52 28.25 16.21
CA ALA A 417 6.67 27.82 17.60
C ALA A 417 8.07 27.23 17.87
N PHE A 418 8.57 26.39 16.96
CA PHE A 418 9.88 25.76 17.11
C PHE A 418 11.05 26.76 17.01
N MET A 419 10.95 27.77 16.12
CA MET A 419 11.91 28.88 16.02
C MET A 419 11.84 29.88 17.20
N LEU A 420 10.78 29.81 18.02
CA LEU A 420 10.69 30.59 19.25
C LEU A 420 11.29 29.84 20.45
N GLU A 421 11.45 28.52 20.35
CA GLU A 421 11.97 27.65 21.41
C GLU A 421 13.48 27.37 21.28
N ASN A 422 14.08 27.69 20.13
CA ASN A 422 15.50 27.49 19.81
C ASN A 422 16.05 28.73 19.11
#